data_AF-Q6H6Z3-F1
#
_entry.id   AF-Q6H6Z3-F1
#
_cell.length_a   1.000
_cell.length_b   1.000
_cell.length_c   1.000
_cell.angle_alpha   90.00
_cell.angle_beta   90.00
_cell.angle_gamma   90.00
#
_symmetry.space_group_name_H-M   'P 1'
#
loop_
_entity.id
_entity.type
_entity.pdbx_description
1 polymer ?
#
loop_
_entity_poly.entity_id
_entity_poly.type
_entity_poly.pdbx_seq_one_letter_code
_entity_poly.pdbx_strand_id
1 'polypeptide(L)'
;MEAKVVATVLIVLFLTLGGEAAAKICHDHSQTFKGMCFHTSNCIACCTNEGYTGGYCKPFTYRCMCTKDCGGDSPPDDPPPAMPTSPAATTTVA
;
A
#
# COMPACT_ATOMS: atom_id res chain seq x y z
N MET A 1 -49.54 3.18 -5.94
CA MET A 1 -48.07 3.03 -6.03
C MET A 1 -47.76 1.71 -5.35
N GLU A 2 -47.61 0.64 -6.12
CA GLU A 2 -47.53 -0.69 -5.54
C GLU A 2 -46.21 -0.85 -4.79
N ALA A 3 -46.26 -1.32 -3.54
CA ALA A 3 -45.06 -1.59 -2.73
C ALA A 3 -44.06 -2.49 -3.48
N LYS A 4 -44.55 -3.35 -4.38
CA LYS A 4 -43.75 -4.17 -5.29
C LYS A 4 -42.84 -3.33 -6.18
N VAL A 5 -43.36 -2.27 -6.80
CA VAL A 5 -42.61 -1.38 -7.69
C VAL A 5 -41.53 -0.65 -6.90
N VAL A 6 -41.86 -0.15 -5.70
CA VAL A 6 -40.87 0.51 -4.82
C VAL A 6 -39.77 -0.48 -4.41
N ALA A 7 -40.13 -1.70 -4.00
CA ALA A 7 -39.17 -2.73 -3.65
C ALA A 7 -38.27 -3.11 -4.84
N THR A 8 -38.84 -3.27 -6.05
CA THR A 8 -38.07 -3.56 -7.25
C THR A 8 -37.12 -2.41 -7.60
N VAL A 9 -37.57 -1.16 -7.53
CA VAL A 9 -36.73 0.02 -7.79
C VAL A 9 -35.59 0.11 -6.79
N LEU A 10 -35.84 -0.12 -5.49
CA LEU A 10 -34.80 -0.12 -4.47
C LEU A 10 -33.78 -1.25 -4.69
N ILE A 11 -34.22 -2.46 -5.02
CA ILE A 11 -33.32 -3.58 -5.33
C ILE A 11 -32.45 -3.25 -6.55
N VAL A 12 -33.05 -2.74 -7.63
CA VAL A 12 -32.30 -2.31 -8.82
C VAL A 12 -31.31 -1.20 -8.48
N LEU A 13 -31.70 -0.22 -7.66
CA LEU A 13 -30.80 0.84 -7.20
C LEU A 13 -29.62 0.30 -6.39
N PHE A 14 -29.85 -0.60 -5.43
CA PHE A 14 -28.78 -1.20 -4.64
C PHE A 14 -27.84 -2.08 -5.48
N LEU A 15 -28.38 -2.82 -6.45
CA LEU A 15 -27.58 -3.64 -7.36
C LEU A 15 -26.73 -2.80 -8.31
N THR A 16 -27.28 -1.68 -8.82
CA THR A 16 -26.56 -0.78 -9.74
C THR A 16 -25.58 0.15 -9.02
N LEU A 17 -25.88 0.51 -7.76
CA LEU A 17 -24.92 1.13 -6.84
C LEU A 17 -23.93 0.10 -6.27
N GLY A 18 -24.05 -1.16 -6.68
CA GLY A 18 -23.28 -2.32 -6.24
C GLY A 18 -21.81 -1.96 -6.07
N GLY A 19 -21.36 -2.08 -4.82
CA GLY A 19 -20.13 -1.52 -4.32
C GLY A 19 -18.95 -1.75 -5.25
N GLU A 20 -18.28 -0.66 -5.61
CA GLU A 20 -16.96 -0.71 -6.19
C GLU A 20 -16.11 -1.70 -5.39
N ALA A 21 -15.66 -2.77 -6.06
CA ALA A 21 -14.76 -3.74 -5.46
C ALA A 21 -13.48 -2.98 -5.10
N ALA A 22 -13.33 -2.60 -3.83
CA ALA A 22 -12.16 -1.89 -3.36
C ALA A 22 -10.91 -2.68 -3.79
N ALA A 23 -10.02 -2.02 -4.54
CA ALA A 23 -8.77 -2.64 -4.95
C ALA A 23 -8.04 -3.11 -3.69
N LYS A 24 -7.77 -4.40 -3.60
CA LYS A 24 -7.07 -4.97 -2.45
C LYS A 24 -5.63 -4.47 -2.51
N ILE A 25 -5.15 -3.88 -1.42
CA ILE A 25 -3.76 -3.49 -1.27
C ILE A 25 -3.02 -4.60 -0.54
N CYS A 26 -1.91 -5.03 -1.13
CA CYS A 26 -0.99 -6.02 -0.60
C CYS A 26 0.22 -5.30 0.01
N HIS A 27 0.73 -5.88 1.09
CA HIS A 27 1.82 -5.33 1.87
C HIS A 27 2.97 -6.34 1.92
N ASP A 28 4.18 -5.88 1.64
CA ASP A 28 5.38 -6.72 1.71
C ASP A 28 6.50 -6.01 2.49
N HIS A 29 7.48 -6.75 3.00
CA HIS A 29 8.61 -6.13 3.69
C HIS A 29 9.61 -5.62 2.66
N SER A 30 10.08 -4.38 2.80
CA SER A 30 11.12 -3.87 1.90
C SER A 30 12.39 -4.72 2.01
N GLN A 31 12.96 -5.09 0.88
CA GLN A 31 14.17 -5.93 0.82
C GLN A 31 15.46 -5.11 0.84
N THR A 32 15.39 -3.84 0.42
CA THR A 32 16.55 -2.95 0.31
C THR A 32 16.65 -1.93 1.46
N PHE A 33 15.54 -1.64 2.15
CA PHE A 33 15.53 -0.70 3.27
C PHE A 33 16.36 -1.22 4.44
N LYS A 34 17.21 -0.35 5.00
CA LYS A 34 18.12 -0.67 6.12
C LYS A 34 17.93 0.32 7.26
N GLY A 35 17.98 -0.20 8.49
CA GLY A 35 17.85 0.59 9.72
C GLY A 35 16.41 0.74 10.20
N MET A 36 16.21 1.67 11.15
CA MET A 36 14.89 1.97 11.70
C MET A 36 14.14 2.96 10.82
N CYS A 37 12.89 2.62 10.50
CA CYS A 37 11.98 3.44 9.73
C CYS A 37 11.36 4.53 10.62
N PHE A 38 11.96 5.72 10.58
CA PHE A 38 11.42 6.94 11.21
C PHE A 38 10.84 7.92 10.20
N HIS A 39 11.19 7.77 8.92
CA HIS A 39 10.77 8.69 7.87
C HIS A 39 10.15 7.93 6.70
N THR A 40 8.84 8.06 6.56
CA THR A 40 8.04 7.35 5.55
C THR A 40 8.50 7.64 4.12
N SER A 41 8.97 8.85 3.81
CA SER A 41 9.41 9.18 2.44
C SER A 41 10.64 8.37 2.01
N ASN A 42 11.58 8.09 2.92
CA ASN A 42 12.72 7.20 2.65
C ASN A 42 12.25 5.78 2.39
N CYS A 43 11.25 5.31 3.15
CA CYS A 43 10.65 3.99 2.92
C CYS A 43 9.93 3.92 1.57
N ILE A 44 9.11 4.92 1.21
CA ILE A 44 8.44 5.00 -0.09
C ILE A 44 9.47 4.99 -1.22
N ALA A 45 10.54 5.79 -1.12
CA ALA A 45 11.58 5.83 -2.14
C ALA A 45 12.24 4.46 -2.35
N CYS A 46 12.57 3.74 -1.26
CA CYS A 46 13.06 2.36 -1.34
C CYS A 46 12.05 1.43 -2.02
N CYS A 47 10.80 1.46 -1.57
CA CYS A 47 9.73 0.62 -2.11
C CYS A 47 9.46 0.88 -3.60
N THR A 48 9.47 2.13 -4.05
CA THR A 48 9.32 2.47 -5.47
C THR A 48 10.48 1.93 -6.30
N ASN A 49 11.69 1.95 -5.77
CA ASN A 49 12.85 1.36 -6.43
C ASN A 49 12.82 -0.19 -6.48
N GLU A 50 12.05 -0.81 -5.58
CA GLU A 50 11.76 -2.26 -5.57
C GLU A 50 10.57 -2.63 -6.48
N GLY A 51 9.91 -1.65 -7.11
CA GLY A 51 8.76 -1.89 -7.99
C GLY A 51 7.39 -1.82 -7.30
N TYR A 52 7.33 -1.36 -6.05
CA TYR A 52 6.07 -1.14 -5.34
C TYR A 52 5.52 0.28 -5.59
N THR A 53 4.20 0.46 -5.45
CA THR A 53 3.56 1.77 -5.69
C THR A 53 3.56 2.68 -4.46
N GLY A 54 3.95 2.16 -3.29
CA GLY A 54 4.08 2.96 -2.07
C GLY A 54 4.73 2.19 -0.93
N GLY A 55 4.73 2.80 0.25
CA GLY A 55 5.24 2.18 1.48
C GLY A 55 5.02 3.05 2.71
N TYR A 56 5.22 2.45 3.89
CA TYR A 56 5.08 3.14 5.19
C TYR A 56 5.95 2.50 6.27
N CYS A 57 6.22 3.27 7.32
CA CYS A 57 6.89 2.77 8.52
C CYS A 57 5.89 2.07 9.44
N LYS A 58 6.10 0.77 9.70
CA LYS A 58 5.29 0.00 10.64
C LYS A 58 5.59 0.42 12.09
N PRO A 59 4.59 0.85 12.87
CA PRO A 59 4.77 1.20 14.28
C PRO A 59 5.39 0.06 15.10
N PHE A 60 6.10 0.42 16.17
CA PHE A 60 6.80 -0.46 17.13
C PHE A 60 7.97 -1.28 16.59
N THR A 61 7.82 -1.90 15.42
CA THR A 61 8.90 -2.62 14.75
C THR A 61 9.84 -1.71 13.97
N TYR A 62 9.38 -0.48 13.65
CA TYR A 62 10.08 0.48 12.80
C TYR A 62 10.57 -0.14 11.49
N ARG A 63 9.81 -1.07 10.93
CA ARG A 63 10.10 -1.73 9.65
C ARG A 63 9.48 -0.95 8.50
N CYS A 64 10.17 -0.89 7.36
CA CYS A 64 9.60 -0.36 6.13
C CYS A 64 8.74 -1.45 5.46
N MET A 65 7.45 -1.15 5.28
CA MET A 65 6.49 -2.00 4.61
C MET A 65 6.12 -1.38 3.27
N CYS A 66 6.37 -2.08 2.17
CA CYS A 66 5.99 -1.66 0.84
C CYS A 66 4.55 -2.06 0.53
N THR A 67 3.89 -1.30 -0.34
CA THR A 67 2.48 -1.51 -0.70
C THR A 67 2.29 -1.49 -2.20
N LYS A 68 1.41 -2.36 -2.70
CA LYS A 68 0.97 -2.38 -4.11
C LYS A 68 -0.45 -2.92 -4.22
N ASP A 69 -1.08 -2.78 -5.39
CA ASP A 69 -2.32 -3.50 -5.67
C ASP A 69 -2.06 -5.02 -5.73
N CYS A 70 -2.97 -5.78 -5.13
CA CYS A 70 -2.97 -7.22 -5.23
C CYS A 70 -3.40 -7.63 -6.63
N GLY A 71 -2.58 -8.44 -7.31
CA GLY A 71 -2.89 -8.99 -8.63
C GLY A 71 -2.23 -8.29 -9.80
N GLY A 72 -1.66 -7.09 -9.63
CA GLY A 72 -0.70 -6.53 -10.58
C GLY A 72 0.62 -7.31 -10.59
N ASP A 73 1.48 -7.02 -11.58
CA ASP A 73 2.81 -7.62 -11.73
C ASP A 73 3.50 -7.70 -10.36
N SER A 74 3.92 -8.90 -9.98
CA SER A 74 4.73 -9.09 -8.78
C SER A 74 6.08 -8.42 -9.01
N PRO A 75 6.64 -7.70 -8.03
CA PRO A 75 8.04 -7.34 -8.08
C PRO A 75 8.86 -8.63 -8.24
N PRO A 76 10.02 -8.55 -8.91
CA PRO A 76 10.87 -9.71 -9.11
C PRO A 76 11.12 -10.41 -7.76
N ASP A 77 10.95 -11.73 -7.73
CA ASP A 77 11.21 -12.55 -6.53
C ASP A 77 12.68 -12.42 -6.10
N ASP A 78 13.57 -12.11 -7.05
CA ASP A 78 14.97 -11.83 -6.76
C ASP A 78 15.15 -10.41 -6.20
N PRO A 79 15.78 -10.27 -5.02
CA PRO A 79 16.05 -8.97 -4.44
C PRO A 79 16.87 -8.12 -5.40
N PRO A 80 16.44 -6.88 -5.71
CA PRO A 80 17.36 -5.94 -6.33
C PRO A 80 18.58 -5.76 -5.41
N PRO A 81 19.76 -5.45 -5.97
CA PRO A 81 20.97 -5.27 -5.20
C PRO A 81 20.71 -4.28 -4.06
N ALA A 82 21.13 -4.67 -2.85
CA ALA A 82 20.86 -3.90 -1.66
C ALA A 82 21.47 -2.49 -1.81
N MET A 83 20.63 -1.46 -1.83
CA MET A 83 21.09 -0.08 -1.95
C MET A 83 22.06 0.31 -0.82
N PRO A 84 23.02 1.23 -1.06
CA PRO A 84 23.81 1.81 0.01
C PRO A 84 22.89 2.44 1.05
N THR A 85 23.30 2.36 2.31
CA THR A 85 22.58 2.96 3.44
C THR A 85 22.35 4.45 3.17
N SER A 86 21.10 4.85 2.96
CA SER A 86 20.74 6.27 3.01
C SER A 86 21.05 6.77 4.43
N PRO A 87 21.81 7.85 4.61
CA PRO A 87 22.13 8.36 5.93
C PRO A 87 20.82 8.61 6.67
N ALA A 88 20.76 8.14 7.92
CA ALA A 88 19.69 8.49 8.83
C ALA A 88 19.64 10.03 8.88
N ALA A 89 18.72 10.63 8.13
CA ALA A 89 18.38 12.02 8.30
C ALA A 89 17.70 12.08 9.66
N THR A 90 18.50 12.31 10.70
CA THR A 90 18.04 12.69 12.02
C THR A 90 17.32 14.02 11.84
N THR A 91 16.03 13.95 11.51
CA THR A 91 15.17 15.13 11.57
C THR A 91 14.92 15.40 13.04
N THR A 92 15.87 16.11 13.66
CA THR A 92 15.67 16.80 14.93
C THR A 92 14.47 17.72 14.75
N VAL A 93 13.37 17.43 15.45
CA VAL A 93 12.28 18.39 15.60
C VAL A 93 12.82 19.51 16.47
N ALA A 94 12.92 20.71 15.91
CA ALA A 94 13.27 21.94 16.63
C ALA A 94 12.12 22.39 17.53
#